data_AF-A0A2E9NDJ9-F1
#
_entry.id   AF-A0A2E9NDJ9-F1
#
_cell.length_a   1.000
_cell.length_b   1.000
_cell.length_c   1.000
_cell.angle_alpha   90.00
_cell.angle_beta   90.00
_cell.angle_gamma   90.00
#
_symmetry.space_group_name_H-M   'P 1'
#
loop_
_entity.id
_entity.type
_entity.pdbx_description
1 polymer ?
#
loop_
_entity_poly.entity_id
_entity_poly.type
_entity_poly.pdbx_seq_one_letter_code
_entity_poly.pdbx_strand_id
1 'polypeptide(L)' 'MASYEAKLRSPADIGLAIQQARLARGLTQMELADQLGISQRSISELESGKPTIWARRMFDLMRATGVELSAMWDGEARS' A
#
# COMPACT_ATOMS: atom_id res chain seq x y z
N MET A 1 -6.52 17.90 8.33
CA MET A 1 -5.83 16.68 7.85
C MET A 1 -6.61 15.49 8.38
N ALA A 2 -7.04 14.61 7.49
CA ALA A 2 -7.65 13.35 7.91
C ALA A 2 -6.54 12.32 8.06
N SER A 3 -6.52 11.58 9.16
CA SER A 3 -5.61 10.47 9.37
C SER A 3 -6.36 9.16 9.17
N TYR A 4 -5.74 8.23 8.46
CA TYR A 4 -6.30 6.94 8.08
C TYR A 4 -5.47 5.82 8.70
N GLU A 5 -6.14 4.77 9.17
CA GLU A 5 -5.50 3.54 9.64
C GLU A 5 -6.21 2.33 9.03
N ALA A 6 -5.44 1.33 8.59
CA ALA A 6 -5.96 0.07 8.07
C ALA A 6 -5.16 -1.11 8.63
N LYS A 7 -5.86 -2.11 9.18
CA LYS A 7 -5.28 -3.43 9.51
C LYS A 7 -5.09 -4.23 8.22
N LEU A 8 -3.87 -4.69 7.97
CA LEU A 8 -3.52 -5.45 6.78
C LEU A 8 -3.59 -6.95 7.12
N ARG A 9 -4.49 -7.66 6.45
CA ARG A 9 -4.78 -9.09 6.65
C ARG A 9 -4.28 -9.94 5.48
N SER A 10 -4.01 -9.31 4.34
CA SER A 10 -3.53 -9.96 3.13
C SER A 10 -2.46 -9.14 2.41
N PRO A 11 -1.63 -9.76 1.55
CA PRO A 11 -0.71 -9.02 0.69
C PRO A 11 -1.38 -7.98 -0.20
N ALA A 12 -2.62 -8.20 -0.64
CA ALA A 12 -3.34 -7.26 -1.48
C ALA A 12 -3.67 -5.95 -0.73
N ASP A 13 -3.82 -6.03 0.60
CA ASP A 13 -4.14 -4.89 1.45
C ASP A 13 -2.99 -3.88 1.47
N ILE A 14 -1.73 -4.33 1.26
CA ILE A 14 -0.57 -3.45 1.14
C ILE A 14 -0.70 -2.57 -0.10
N GLY A 15 -0.99 -3.16 -1.26
CA GLY A 15 -1.16 -2.43 -2.51
C GLY A 15 -2.31 -1.43 -2.42
N LEU A 16 -3.42 -1.83 -1.81
CA LEU A 16 -4.56 -0.97 -1.57
C LEU A 16 -4.23 0.20 -0.63
N ALA A 17 -3.54 -0.06 0.49
CA ALA A 17 -3.14 1.00 1.42
C ALA A 17 -2.22 2.04 0.76
N ILE A 18 -1.26 1.59 -0.05
CA ILE A 18 -0.37 2.48 -0.82
C ILE A 18 -1.17 3.29 -1.84
N GLN A 19 -2.11 2.66 -2.55
CA GLN A 19 -3.00 3.36 -3.48
C GLN A 19 -3.81 4.46 -2.76
N GLN A 20 -4.40 4.15 -1.61
CA GLN A 20 -5.18 5.12 -0.84
C GLN A 20 -4.31 6.27 -0.34
N ALA A 21 -3.11 5.97 0.18
CA ALA A 21 -2.15 6.99 0.60
C ALA A 21 -1.71 7.89 -0.56
N ARG A 22 -1.46 7.32 -1.74
CA ARG A 22 -1.12 8.08 -2.95
C ARG A 22 -2.27 9.02 -3.34
N LEU A 23 -3.49 8.52 -3.39
CA LEU A 23 -4.68 9.29 -3.75
C LEU A 23 -5.00 10.39 -2.73
N ALA A 24 -4.79 10.12 -1.44
CA ALA A 24 -4.99 11.07 -0.35
C ALA A 24 -4.00 12.25 -0.40
N ARG A 25 -2.86 12.07 -1.07
CA ARG A 25 -1.86 13.10 -1.35
C ARG A 25 -2.05 13.76 -2.73
N GLY A 26 -3.12 13.44 -3.45
CA GLY A 26 -3.39 14.00 -4.78
C GLY A 26 -2.44 13.52 -5.89
N LEU A 27 -1.62 12.49 -5.65
CA LEU A 27 -0.62 12.03 -6.61
C LEU A 27 -1.21 11.05 -7.62
N THR A 28 -0.79 11.14 -8.87
CA THR A 28 -0.91 10.10 -9.89
C THR A 28 0.13 9.00 -9.68
N GLN A 29 -0.08 7.83 -10.30
CA GLN A 29 0.92 6.75 -10.25
C GLN A 29 2.25 7.16 -10.91
N MET A 30 2.20 8.03 -11.93
CA MET A 30 3.39 8.53 -12.63
C MET A 30 4.19 9.48 -11.73
N GLU A 31 3.54 10.43 -11.06
CA GLU A 31 4.23 11.33 -10.12
C GLU A 31 4.88 10.56 -8.95
N LEU A 32 4.21 9.52 -8.42
CA LEU A 32 4.81 8.67 -7.40
C LEU A 32 6.00 7.86 -7.96
N ALA A 33 5.89 7.37 -9.19
CA ALA A 33 6.97 6.63 -9.85
C ALA A 33 8.20 7.52 -10.09
N ASP A 34 7.98 8.75 -10.56
CA ASP A 34 9.03 9.75 -10.79
C ASP A 34 9.76 10.11 -9.49
N GLN A 35 9.03 10.28 -8.38
CA GLN A 35 9.62 10.54 -7.06
C GLN A 35 10.54 9.41 -6.58
N LEU A 36 10.23 8.16 -6.95
CA LEU A 36 10.96 6.98 -6.51
C LEU A 36 12.00 6.49 -7.53
N GLY A 37 12.05 7.10 -8.73
CA GLY A 37 12.94 6.68 -9.81
C GLY A 37 12.63 5.27 -10.35
N ILE A 38 11.35 4.86 -10.33
CA ILE A 38 10.89 3.55 -10.83
C ILE A 38 9.86 3.73 -11.94
N SER A 39 9.46 2.63 -12.59
CA SER A 39 8.44 2.70 -13.63
C SER A 39 7.03 2.86 -13.05
N GLN A 40 6.15 3.60 -13.74
CA GLN A 40 4.73 3.65 -13.41
C GLN A 40 4.07 2.26 -13.43
N ARG A 41 4.55 1.36 -14.30
CA ARG A 41 4.12 -0.05 -14.33
C ARG A 41 4.41 -0.74 -13.00
N SER A 42 5.56 -0.50 -12.38
CA SER A 42 5.91 -1.07 -11.08
C SER A 42 4.94 -0.62 -9.98
N ILE A 43 4.55 0.67 -9.99
CA ILE A 43 3.51 1.17 -9.08
C ILE A 43 2.17 0.51 -9.36
N SER A 44 1.76 0.42 -10.62
CA SER A 44 0.50 -0.22 -11.01
C SER A 44 0.44 -1.69 -10.61
N GLU A 45 1.52 -2.45 -10.84
CA GLU A 45 1.61 -3.87 -10.45
C GLU A 45 1.53 -4.03 -8.92
N LEU A 46 2.20 -3.16 -8.16
CA LEU A 46 2.12 -3.12 -6.69
C LEU A 46 0.70 -2.81 -6.20
N GLU A 47 0.08 -1.74 -6.72
CA GLU A 47 -1.28 -1.30 -6.32
C GLU A 47 -2.37 -2.29 -6.75
N SER A 48 -2.17 -3.02 -7.86
CA SER A 48 -3.09 -4.08 -8.31
C SER A 48 -3.13 -5.30 -7.39
N GLY A 49 -2.24 -5.34 -6.39
CA GLY A 49 -2.27 -6.35 -5.33
C GLY A 49 -1.86 -7.74 -5.79
N LYS A 50 -1.14 -7.89 -6.92
CA LYS A 50 -0.60 -9.19 -7.35
C LYS A 50 0.46 -9.66 -6.33
N PRO A 51 0.14 -10.63 -5.46
CA PRO A 51 1.05 -11.00 -4.38
C PRO A 51 2.22 -11.79 -4.94
N THR A 52 3.43 -11.47 -4.49
CA THR A 52 4.55 -12.39 -4.67
C THR A 52 4.36 -13.63 -3.78
N ILE A 53 5.04 -14.73 -4.12
CA ILE A 53 5.08 -15.92 -3.24
C ILE A 53 5.62 -15.55 -1.86
N TRP A 54 6.61 -14.65 -1.82
CA TRP A 54 7.19 -14.17 -0.57
C TRP A 54 6.17 -13.42 0.30
N ALA A 55 5.41 -12.49 -0.28
CA ALA A 55 4.40 -11.75 0.46
C ALA A 55 3.35 -12.68 1.08
N ARG A 56 2.90 -13.72 0.36
CA ARG A 56 2.00 -14.73 0.93
C ARG A 56 2.61 -15.43 2.15
N ARG A 57 3.85 -15.92 2.02
CA ARG A 57 4.57 -16.60 3.12
C ARG A 57 4.76 -15.69 4.32
N MET A 58 5.03 -14.40 4.11
CA MET A 58 5.15 -13.42 5.19
C MET A 58 3.84 -13.33 5.99
N PHE A 59 2.69 -13.23 5.33
CA PHE A 59 1.40 -13.20 6.02
C PHE A 59 1.05 -14.53 6.71
N ASP A 60 1.48 -15.68 6.17
CA ASP A 60 1.37 -16.98 6.85
C ASP A 60 2.17 -16.99 8.16
N LEU A 61 3.42 -16.52 8.12
CA LEU A 61 4.30 -16.44 9.29
C LEU A 61 3.73 -15.49 10.34
N MET A 62 3.23 -14.34 9.92
CA MET A 62 2.59 -13.38 10.80
C MET A 62 1.40 -13.98 11.54
N ARG A 63 0.51 -14.69 10.82
CA ARG A 63 -0.60 -15.42 11.44
C ARG A 63 -0.12 -16.48 12.44
N ALA A 64 0.91 -17.24 12.08
CA ALA A 64 1.45 -18.29 12.94
C ALA A 64 2.14 -17.76 14.20
N THR A 65 2.62 -16.52 14.17
CA THR A 65 3.41 -15.91 15.26
C THR A 65 2.63 -14.85 16.05
N GLY A 66 1.41 -14.50 15.62
CA GLY A 66 0.61 -13.44 16.24
C GLY A 66 1.07 -12.01 15.89
N VAL A 67 1.91 -11.85 14.87
CA VAL A 67 2.32 -10.53 14.39
C VAL A 67 1.19 -9.92 13.56
N GLU A 68 0.90 -8.65 13.82
CA GLU A 68 -0.06 -7.86 13.05
C GLU A 68 0.66 -6.75 12.28
N LEU A 69 0.08 -6.36 11.14
CA LEU A 69 0.54 -5.23 10.34
C LEU A 69 -0.60 -4.22 10.18
N SER A 70 -0.29 -2.94 10.42
CA SER A 70 -1.18 -1.82 10.12
C SER A 70 -0.47 -0.83 9.19
N ALA A 71 -1.26 -0.20 8.32
CA ALA A 71 -0.83 0.95 7.54
C ALA A 71 -1.50 2.20 8.08
N MET A 72 -0.75 3.29 8.13
CA MET A 72 -1.23 4.61 8.54
C MET A 72 -0.79 5.65 7.51
N TRP A 73 -1.67 6.56 7.14
CA TRP A 73 -1.33 7.68 6.26
C TRP A 73 -2.24 8.87 6.52
N ASP A 74 -1.74 10.06 6.18
CA ASP A 74 -2.51 11.29 6.23
C ASP A 74 -2.96 11.70 4.83
N GLY A 75 -4.13 12.32 4.76
CA GLY A 75 -4.67 12.92 3.55
C GLY A 75 -4.95 14.40 3.68
N GLU A 76 -4.78 15.11 2.56
CA GLU A 76 -5.33 16.45 2.41
C GLU A 76 -6.84 16.30 2.25
N ALA A 77 -7.61 16.95 3.14
CA ALA A 77 -9.05 16.96 3.03
C ALA A 77 -9.40 17.61 1.68
N ARG A 78 -10.01 16.83 0.77
CA ARG A 78 -10.53 17.38 -0.49
C ARG A 78 -11.62 18.39 -0.14
N SER A 79 -11.30 19.68 -0.29
CA SER A 79 -12.26 20.80 -0.31
C SER A 79 -13.07 20.79 -1.59
#